data_AF-A0A8T6X116-F1
#
_entry.id   AF-A0A8T6X116-F1
#
_cell.length_a   1.000
_cell.length_b   1.000
_cell.length_c   1.000
_cell.angle_alpha   90.00
_cell.angle_beta   90.00
_cell.angle_gamma   90.00
#
_symmetry.space_group_name_H-M   'P 1'
#
loop_
_entity.id
_entity.type
_entity.pdbx_description
1 polymer ?
#
loop_
_entity_poly.entity_id
_entity_poly.type
_entity_poly.pdbx_seq_one_letter_code
_entity_poly.pdbx_strand_id
1 'polypeptide(L)'
;MNIDEFRRRGHETVDWMADYMERVEDLPVLSQVSPGDITRRLPASAPEEGEPYDDIMRDLDGVIMPGITHWQHPSFFAYFPANTSPPSILAEMVISTLAPQCMLWQTSPAATELETRVMEWLRDMLGLPPEFTGVIQDTASTATLCAILSARELVTNYTINETGFVGKGILTAYSST
;
A
#
# COMPACT_ATOMS: atom_id res chain seq x y z
N MET A 1 2.61 19.66 17.02
CA MET A 1 3.63 20.10 16.05
C MET A 1 3.08 21.25 15.21
N ASN A 2 3.81 22.36 15.07
CA ASN A 2 3.45 23.46 14.14
C ASN A 2 4.15 23.28 12.78
N ILE A 3 3.89 24.15 11.79
CA ILE A 3 4.45 24.01 10.43
C ILE A 3 5.97 24.14 10.37
N ASP A 4 6.58 25.01 11.18
CA ASP A 4 8.03 25.17 11.19
C ASP A 4 8.73 23.97 11.82
N GLU A 5 8.13 23.44 12.89
CA GLU A 5 8.56 22.19 13.49
C GLU A 5 8.37 21.02 12.51
N PHE A 6 7.24 20.94 11.81
CA PHE A 6 6.98 19.93 10.78
C PHE A 6 8.02 19.98 9.67
N ARG A 7 8.40 21.16 9.19
CA ARG A 7 9.43 21.30 8.17
C ARG A 7 10.78 20.76 8.66
N ARG A 8 11.18 21.14 9.87
CA ARG A 8 12.43 20.68 10.46
C ARG A 8 12.43 19.16 10.66
N ARG A 9 11.40 18.61 11.31
CA ARG A 9 11.26 17.17 11.55
C ARG A 9 11.10 16.37 10.26
N GLY A 10 10.43 16.93 9.26
CA GLY A 10 10.27 16.33 7.95
C GLY A 10 11.62 16.15 7.24
N HIS A 11 12.49 17.17 7.30
CA HIS A 11 13.87 17.04 6.77
C HIS A 11 14.67 16.00 7.55
N GLU A 12 14.65 16.03 8.89
CA GLU A 12 15.32 15.02 9.72
C GLU A 12 14.82 13.60 9.42
N THR A 13 13.52 13.42 9.16
CA THR A 13 12.94 12.12 8.76
C THR A 13 13.45 11.69 7.38
N VAL A 14 13.52 12.62 6.42
CA VAL A 14 14.02 12.32 5.06
C VAL A 14 15.49 11.92 5.11
N ASP A 15 16.30 12.59 5.92
CA ASP A 15 17.70 12.22 6.14
C ASP A 15 17.78 10.80 6.74
N TRP A 16 16.98 10.49 7.77
CA TRP A 16 16.92 9.13 8.33
C TRP A 16 16.51 8.07 7.28
N MET A 17 15.55 8.40 6.40
CA MET A 17 15.11 7.48 5.33
C MET A 17 16.22 7.24 4.30
N ALA A 18 16.96 8.28 3.92
CA ALA A 18 18.10 8.16 3.01
C ALA A 18 19.22 7.32 3.65
N ASP A 19 19.58 7.61 4.90
CA ASP A 19 20.58 6.85 5.67
C ASP A 19 20.19 5.37 5.77
N TYR A 20 18.90 5.06 5.99
CA TYR A 20 18.40 3.69 5.96
C TYR A 20 18.58 3.02 4.60
N MET A 21 18.27 3.70 3.49
CA MET A 21 18.44 3.15 2.14
C MET A 21 19.90 2.85 1.82
N GLU A 22 20.84 3.68 2.28
CA GLU A 22 22.28 3.47 2.08
C GLU A 22 22.80 2.28 2.87
N ARG A 23 22.33 2.10 4.12
CA ARG A 23 22.86 1.08 5.04
C ARG A 23 22.05 -0.21 5.10
N VAL A 24 20.96 -0.35 4.34
CA VAL A 24 20.05 -1.51 4.47
C VAL A 24 20.76 -2.84 4.23
N GLU A 25 21.81 -2.87 3.40
CA GLU A 25 22.65 -4.05 3.13
C GLU A 25 23.51 -4.47 4.34
N ASP A 26 23.78 -3.57 5.29
CA ASP A 26 24.54 -3.87 6.50
C ASP A 26 23.65 -4.45 7.62
N LEU A 27 22.33 -4.47 7.44
CA LEU A 27 21.36 -4.94 8.42
C LEU A 27 21.04 -6.44 8.22
N PRO A 28 20.67 -7.18 9.28
CA PRO A 28 20.25 -8.58 9.11
C PRO A 28 18.98 -8.64 8.26
N VAL A 29 18.91 -9.52 7.25
CA VAL A 29 17.74 -9.66 6.37
C VAL A 29 16.44 -9.88 7.15
N LEU A 30 16.46 -10.82 8.10
CA LEU A 30 15.30 -11.20 8.92
C LEU A 30 15.35 -10.51 10.28
N SER A 31 14.17 -10.25 10.84
CA SER A 31 14.04 -9.75 12.21
C SER A 31 14.75 -10.66 13.21
N GLN A 32 15.29 -10.08 14.27
CA GLN A 32 16.06 -10.80 15.31
C GLN A 32 15.26 -11.03 16.60
N VAL A 33 13.93 -10.99 16.52
CA VAL A 33 13.03 -11.05 17.70
C VAL A 33 12.10 -12.27 17.67
N SER A 34 11.59 -12.64 18.84
CA SER A 34 10.53 -13.64 19.03
C SER A 34 9.15 -12.99 19.14
N PRO A 35 8.06 -13.74 18.88
CA PRO A 35 6.70 -13.24 19.09
C PRO A 35 6.50 -12.59 20.47
N GLY A 36 5.99 -11.36 20.46
CA GLY A 36 5.71 -10.56 21.66
C GLY A 36 6.90 -9.77 22.22
N ASP A 37 8.13 -9.92 21.72
CA ASP A 37 9.29 -9.13 22.18
C ASP A 37 9.07 -7.63 21.97
N ILE A 38 8.61 -7.22 20.79
CA ILE A 38 8.34 -5.81 20.48
C ILE A 38 7.25 -5.25 21.39
N THR A 39 6.14 -5.97 21.54
CA THR A 39 5.02 -5.56 22.40
C THR A 39 5.43 -5.39 23.86
N ARG A 40 6.29 -6.28 24.39
CA ARG A 40 6.80 -6.18 25.78
C ARG A 40 7.67 -4.94 26.02
N ARG A 41 8.23 -4.35 24.96
CA ARG A 41 9.07 -3.15 25.04
C ARG A 41 8.27 -1.86 24.89
N LEU A 42 7.01 -1.96 24.49
CA LEU A 42 6.09 -0.84 24.40
C LEU A 42 5.26 -0.71 25.69
N PRO A 43 4.73 0.49 25.99
CA PRO A 43 3.80 0.67 27.10
C PRO A 43 2.58 -0.24 26.98
N ALA A 44 2.09 -0.75 28.12
CA ALA A 44 0.92 -1.63 28.16
C ALA A 44 -0.40 -0.92 27.78
N SER A 45 -0.42 0.41 27.86
CA SER A 45 -1.53 1.27 27.48
C SER A 45 -1.02 2.43 26.64
N ALA A 46 -1.83 2.90 25.70
CA ALA A 46 -1.50 4.09 24.91
C ALA A 46 -1.34 5.32 25.82
N PRO A 47 -0.37 6.22 25.54
CA PRO A 47 -0.20 7.44 26.30
C PRO A 47 -1.41 8.38 26.10
N GLU A 48 -1.86 9.03 27.17
CA GLU A 48 -2.97 9.99 27.12
C GLU A 48 -2.54 11.35 26.55
N GLU A 49 -1.25 11.67 26.67
CA GLU A 49 -0.64 12.89 26.16
C GLU A 49 0.36 12.57 25.05
N GLY A 50 0.60 13.53 24.16
CA GLY A 50 1.56 13.38 23.07
C GLY A 50 3.00 13.33 23.59
N GLU A 51 3.82 12.47 22.99
CA GLU A 51 5.24 12.36 23.30
C GLU A 51 6.10 13.23 22.37
N PRO A 52 7.29 13.66 22.83
CA PRO A 52 8.24 14.35 21.97
C PRO A 52 8.62 13.51 20.74
N TYR A 53 8.72 14.15 19.58
CA TYR A 53 9.10 13.48 18.33
C TYR A 53 10.43 12.69 18.43
N ASP A 54 11.40 13.22 19.16
CA ASP A 54 12.70 12.57 19.36
C ASP A 54 12.58 11.25 20.13
N ASP A 55 11.62 11.15 21.05
CA ASP A 55 11.35 9.94 21.79
C ASP A 55 10.70 8.88 20.89
N ILE A 56 9.80 9.29 19.99
CA ILE A 56 9.18 8.42 18.98
C ILE A 56 10.23 7.87 18.01
N MET A 57 11.16 8.71 17.52
CA MET A 57 12.23 8.26 16.62
C MET A 57 13.23 7.35 17.34
N ARG A 58 13.51 7.61 18.63
CA ARG A 58 14.33 6.72 19.45
C ARG A 58 13.67 5.34 19.61
N ASP A 59 12.35 5.29 19.75
CA ASP A 59 11.61 4.03 19.82
C ASP A 59 11.53 3.33 18.46
N LEU A 60 11.43 4.07 17.36
CA LEU A 60 11.56 3.51 16.01
C LEU A 60 12.89 2.75 15.89
N ASP A 61 14.02 3.39 16.16
CA ASP A 61 15.35 2.77 16.03
C ASP A 61 15.60 1.69 17.09
N GLY A 62 15.28 1.98 18.35
CA GLY A 62 15.59 1.11 19.47
C GLY A 62 14.65 -0.08 19.55
N VAL A 63 13.35 0.15 19.41
CA VAL A 63 12.30 -0.84 19.67
C VAL A 63 11.84 -1.52 18.39
N ILE A 64 11.48 -0.75 17.36
CA ILE A 64 10.82 -1.28 16.16
C ILE A 64 11.81 -1.90 15.18
N MET A 65 12.91 -1.22 14.84
CA MET A 65 13.86 -1.67 13.82
C MET A 65 14.42 -3.09 14.05
N PRO A 66 14.73 -3.55 15.28
CA PRO A 66 15.15 -4.93 15.52
C PRO A 66 14.10 -6.00 15.13
N GLY A 67 12.82 -5.60 15.12
CA GLY A 67 11.69 -6.44 14.73
C GLY A 67 11.32 -6.36 13.24
N ILE A 68 11.99 -5.51 12.47
CA ILE A 68 11.74 -5.38 11.03
C ILE A 68 12.44 -6.51 10.28
N THR A 69 11.72 -7.10 9.32
CA THR A 69 12.34 -7.86 8.23
C THR A 69 12.60 -6.90 7.08
N HIS A 70 13.82 -6.86 6.58
CA HIS A 70 14.25 -5.84 5.62
C HIS A 70 13.95 -6.28 4.19
N TRP A 71 12.72 -6.01 3.73
CA TRP A 71 12.25 -6.38 2.39
C TRP A 71 13.04 -5.74 1.24
N GLN A 72 13.68 -4.59 1.48
CA GLN A 72 14.54 -3.91 0.49
C GLN A 72 16.01 -4.38 0.54
N HIS A 73 16.36 -5.31 1.43
CA HIS A 73 17.73 -5.81 1.52
C HIS A 73 18.09 -6.59 0.24
N PRO A 74 19.28 -6.39 -0.37
CA PRO A 74 19.66 -7.05 -1.63
C PRO A 74 19.68 -8.58 -1.56
N SER A 75 19.96 -9.13 -0.37
CA SER A 75 19.86 -10.57 -0.06
C SER A 75 18.48 -11.08 0.41
N PHE A 76 17.40 -10.31 0.27
CA PHE A 76 16.04 -10.81 0.53
C PHE A 76 15.50 -11.57 -0.70
N PHE A 77 15.49 -12.90 -0.63
CA PHE A 77 15.08 -13.78 -1.74
C PHE A 77 13.77 -14.54 -1.50
N ALA A 78 12.98 -14.11 -0.51
CA ALA A 78 11.67 -14.71 -0.23
C ALA A 78 10.54 -13.99 -0.99
N TYR A 79 9.46 -14.71 -1.27
CA TYR A 79 8.24 -14.18 -1.92
C TYR A 79 8.52 -13.44 -3.24
N PHE A 80 7.70 -12.43 -3.56
CA PHE A 80 8.00 -11.43 -4.57
C PHE A 80 8.52 -10.16 -3.88
N PRO A 81 9.57 -9.52 -4.43
CA PRO A 81 10.16 -8.35 -3.79
C PRO A 81 9.16 -7.17 -3.82
N ALA A 82 8.97 -6.54 -2.67
CA ALA A 82 8.08 -5.39 -2.49
C ALA A 82 8.81 -4.09 -2.87
N ASN A 83 9.33 -4.01 -4.10
CA ASN A 83 10.22 -2.93 -4.52
C ASN A 83 9.61 -1.54 -4.33
N THR A 84 10.43 -0.61 -3.85
CA THR A 84 10.10 0.81 -3.80
C THR A 84 11.18 1.65 -4.50
N SER A 85 10.90 2.92 -4.73
CA SER A 85 11.83 3.87 -5.35
C SER A 85 11.80 5.21 -4.61
N PRO A 86 12.89 5.99 -4.62
CA PRO A 86 12.88 7.35 -4.05
C PRO A 86 11.71 8.23 -4.55
N PRO A 87 11.38 8.28 -5.86
CA PRO A 87 10.23 9.09 -6.31
C PRO A 87 8.88 8.55 -5.82
N SER A 88 8.68 7.23 -5.69
CA SER A 88 7.41 6.70 -5.16
C SER A 88 7.23 7.03 -3.68
N ILE A 89 8.31 7.01 -2.90
CA ILE A 89 8.29 7.39 -1.48
C ILE A 89 7.97 8.89 -1.32
N LEU A 90 8.58 9.75 -2.11
CA LEU A 90 8.27 11.18 -2.09
C LEU A 90 6.82 11.44 -2.53
N ALA A 91 6.29 10.67 -3.49
CA ALA A 91 4.89 10.76 -3.88
C ALA A 91 3.97 10.38 -2.72
N GLU A 92 4.27 9.34 -1.94
CA GLU A 92 3.51 8.97 -0.73
C GLU A 92 3.48 10.09 0.32
N MET A 93 4.58 10.83 0.49
CA MET A 93 4.62 12.00 1.38
C MET A 93 3.68 13.12 0.88
N VAL A 94 3.67 13.37 -0.43
CA VAL A 94 2.78 14.37 -1.05
C VAL A 94 1.32 13.94 -0.92
N ILE A 95 1.00 12.68 -1.22
CA ILE A 95 -0.36 12.13 -1.10
C ILE A 95 -0.83 12.19 0.36
N SER A 96 0.01 11.84 1.32
CA SER A 96 -0.32 11.93 2.75
C SER A 96 -0.57 13.37 3.20
N THR A 97 0.12 14.34 2.60
CA THR A 97 -0.08 15.77 2.91
C THR A 97 -1.39 16.30 2.31
N LEU A 98 -1.71 15.92 1.08
CA LEU A 98 -2.90 16.37 0.36
C LEU A 98 -4.18 15.65 0.81
N ALA A 99 -4.05 14.37 1.22
CA ALA A 99 -5.13 13.47 1.61
C ALA A 99 -6.37 13.53 0.67
N PRO A 100 -6.20 13.37 -0.66
CA PRO A 100 -7.30 13.52 -1.59
C PRO A 100 -8.32 12.39 -1.44
N GLN A 101 -9.60 12.75 -1.45
CA GLN A 101 -10.68 11.78 -1.49
C GLN A 101 -11.10 11.58 -2.96
N CYS A 102 -11.00 10.34 -3.46
CA CYS A 102 -11.12 10.03 -4.89
C CYS A 102 -12.38 9.20 -5.21
N MET A 103 -13.47 9.40 -4.46
CA MET A 103 -14.71 8.62 -4.59
C MET A 103 -15.47 8.88 -5.90
N LEU A 104 -15.34 10.09 -6.45
CA LEU A 104 -15.94 10.52 -7.71
C LEU A 104 -15.15 11.70 -8.27
N TRP A 105 -15.24 11.94 -9.59
CA TRP A 105 -14.40 12.93 -10.27
C TRP A 105 -14.40 14.30 -9.59
N GLN A 106 -15.57 14.83 -9.20
CA GLN A 106 -15.68 16.13 -8.53
C GLN A 106 -14.95 16.22 -7.17
N THR A 107 -14.75 15.09 -6.47
CA THR A 107 -14.06 15.08 -5.17
C THR A 107 -12.54 15.19 -5.30
N SER A 108 -11.97 14.76 -6.43
CA SER A 108 -10.56 14.97 -6.78
C SER A 108 -10.35 14.79 -8.29
N PRO A 109 -10.57 15.85 -9.11
CA PRO A 109 -10.47 15.75 -10.57
C PRO A 109 -9.09 15.33 -11.04
N ALA A 110 -8.06 15.97 -10.49
CA ALA A 110 -6.67 15.71 -10.86
C ALA A 110 -6.24 14.27 -10.54
N ALA A 111 -6.66 13.73 -9.39
CA ALA A 111 -6.33 12.34 -9.04
C ALA A 111 -7.04 11.35 -9.98
N THR A 112 -8.33 11.58 -10.27
CA THR A 112 -9.12 10.72 -11.16
C THR A 112 -8.55 10.70 -12.58
N GLU A 113 -8.21 11.88 -13.12
CA GLU A 113 -7.66 12.00 -14.47
C GLU A 113 -6.24 11.42 -14.57
N LEU A 114 -5.41 11.65 -13.54
CA LEU A 114 -4.06 11.10 -13.49
C LEU A 114 -4.08 9.58 -13.43
N GLU A 115 -4.93 8.99 -12.58
CA GLU A 115 -5.13 7.55 -12.51
C GLU A 115 -5.54 6.98 -13.87
N THR A 116 -6.55 7.59 -14.51
CA THR A 116 -7.02 7.18 -15.84
C THR A 116 -5.86 7.18 -16.84
N ARG A 117 -5.07 8.27 -16.89
CA ARG A 117 -3.94 8.38 -17.80
C ARG A 117 -2.83 7.37 -17.52
N VAL A 118 -2.53 7.09 -16.25
CA VAL A 118 -1.54 6.08 -15.88
C VAL A 118 -2.00 4.68 -16.30
N MET A 119 -3.29 4.36 -16.13
CA MET A 119 -3.86 3.09 -16.60
C MET A 119 -3.84 2.96 -18.12
N GLU A 120 -4.08 4.04 -18.87
CA GLU A 120 -3.90 4.07 -20.33
C GLU A 120 -2.44 3.78 -20.73
N TRP A 121 -1.48 4.40 -20.06
CA TRP A 121 -0.06 4.12 -20.32
C TRP A 121 0.31 2.67 -20.00
N LEU A 122 -0.18 2.13 -18.88
CA LEU A 122 0.07 0.74 -18.50
C LEU A 122 -0.53 -0.23 -19.52
N ARG A 123 -1.76 0.02 -19.98
CA ARG A 123 -2.41 -0.74 -21.06
C ARG A 123 -1.54 -0.78 -22.32
N ASP A 124 -1.04 0.39 -22.74
CA ASP A 124 -0.22 0.53 -23.93
C ASP A 124 1.15 -0.19 -23.76
N MET A 125 1.79 -0.08 -22.59
CA MET A 125 3.03 -0.79 -22.27
C MET A 125 2.88 -2.32 -22.28
N LEU A 126 1.70 -2.83 -21.89
CA LEU A 126 1.38 -4.25 -21.93
C LEU A 126 0.91 -4.72 -23.32
N GLY A 127 0.72 -3.82 -24.28
CA GLY A 127 0.22 -4.14 -25.62
C GLY A 127 -1.23 -4.63 -25.63
N LEU A 128 -2.05 -4.18 -24.67
CA LEU A 128 -3.46 -4.57 -24.57
C LEU A 128 -4.32 -3.80 -25.58
N PRO A 129 -5.48 -4.36 -26.01
CA PRO A 129 -6.40 -3.67 -26.92
C PRO A 129 -6.91 -2.33 -26.35
N PRO A 130 -7.14 -1.31 -27.20
CA PRO A 130 -7.51 0.03 -26.75
C PRO A 130 -8.87 0.10 -26.04
N GLU A 131 -9.72 -0.90 -26.20
CA GLU A 131 -11.02 -1.02 -25.53
C GLU A 131 -10.88 -1.36 -24.03
N PHE A 132 -9.71 -1.83 -23.61
CA PHE A 132 -9.45 -2.14 -22.20
C PHE A 132 -9.32 -0.85 -21.40
N THR A 133 -9.99 -0.84 -20.25
CA THR A 133 -9.90 0.20 -19.22
C THR A 133 -9.59 -0.45 -17.87
N GLY A 134 -9.15 0.35 -16.90
CA GLY A 134 -8.79 -0.15 -15.59
C GLY A 134 -8.81 0.93 -14.52
N VAL A 135 -8.70 0.47 -13.28
CA VAL A 135 -8.66 1.26 -12.06
C VAL A 135 -7.56 0.66 -11.17
N ILE A 136 -6.90 1.49 -10.38
CA ILE A 136 -5.93 1.04 -9.38
C ILE A 136 -6.71 0.40 -8.22
N GLN A 137 -6.37 -0.83 -7.89
CA GLN A 137 -6.94 -1.58 -6.77
C GLN A 137 -5.91 -1.72 -5.65
N ASP A 138 -6.38 -1.89 -4.42
CA ASP A 138 -5.53 -2.08 -3.24
C ASP A 138 -4.79 -3.42 -3.25
N THR A 139 -5.40 -4.48 -3.79
CA THR A 139 -4.81 -5.82 -3.87
C THR A 139 -5.23 -6.56 -5.14
N ALA A 140 -4.47 -7.61 -5.50
CA ALA A 140 -4.89 -8.52 -6.57
C ALA A 140 -6.19 -9.27 -6.23
N SER A 141 -6.47 -9.50 -4.94
CA SER A 141 -7.67 -10.22 -4.48
C SER A 141 -8.95 -9.42 -4.73
N THR A 142 -8.94 -8.12 -4.45
CA THR A 142 -10.09 -7.22 -4.70
C THR A 142 -10.30 -7.03 -6.20
N ALA A 143 -9.23 -6.86 -6.98
CA ALA A 143 -9.30 -6.84 -8.44
C ALA A 143 -9.93 -8.14 -9.00
N THR A 144 -9.50 -9.30 -8.50
CA THR A 144 -10.04 -10.61 -8.89
C THR A 144 -11.51 -10.76 -8.50
N LEU A 145 -11.89 -10.29 -7.31
CA LEU A 145 -13.28 -10.28 -6.87
C LEU A 145 -14.15 -9.42 -7.80
N CYS A 146 -13.72 -8.21 -8.14
CA CYS A 146 -14.41 -7.35 -9.11
C CYS A 146 -14.59 -8.06 -10.46
N ALA A 147 -13.52 -8.67 -10.99
CA ALA A 147 -13.58 -9.40 -12.26
C ALA A 147 -14.60 -10.56 -12.24
N ILE A 148 -14.60 -11.36 -11.16
CA ILE A 148 -15.54 -12.48 -11.00
C ILE A 148 -16.98 -11.97 -10.84
N LEU A 149 -17.20 -10.88 -10.09
CA LEU A 149 -18.52 -10.27 -9.95
C LEU A 149 -19.04 -9.73 -11.28
N SER A 150 -18.20 -9.05 -12.07
CA SER A 150 -18.57 -8.60 -13.42
C SER A 150 -18.92 -9.76 -14.35
N ALA A 151 -18.14 -10.85 -14.33
CA ALA A 151 -18.44 -12.05 -15.10
C ALA A 151 -19.76 -12.71 -14.66
N ARG A 152 -20.02 -12.76 -13.34
CA ARG A 152 -21.27 -13.27 -12.76
C ARG A 152 -22.47 -12.44 -13.23
N GLU A 153 -22.38 -11.11 -13.18
CA GLU A 153 -23.45 -10.23 -13.67
C GLU A 153 -23.69 -10.47 -15.16
N LEU A 154 -22.64 -10.50 -15.97
CA LEU A 154 -22.76 -10.71 -17.42
C LEU A 154 -23.46 -12.03 -17.76
N VAL A 155 -23.04 -13.15 -17.16
CA VAL A 155 -23.62 -14.49 -17.43
C VAL A 155 -25.07 -14.60 -16.93
N THR A 156 -25.45 -13.80 -15.94
CA THR A 156 -26.80 -13.80 -15.36
C THR A 156 -27.69 -12.67 -15.88
N ASN A 157 -27.26 -11.98 -16.95
CA ASN A 157 -27.95 -10.83 -17.54
C ASN A 157 -28.26 -9.72 -16.51
N TYR A 158 -27.33 -9.45 -15.58
CA TYR A 158 -27.40 -8.37 -14.59
C TYR A 158 -28.59 -8.44 -13.62
N THR A 159 -29.15 -9.64 -13.37
CA THR A 159 -30.34 -9.81 -12.51
C THR A 159 -30.04 -10.43 -11.15
N ILE A 160 -28.82 -10.94 -10.93
CA ILE A 160 -28.50 -11.78 -9.76
C ILE A 160 -28.43 -11.00 -8.45
N ASN A 161 -28.06 -9.71 -8.48
CA ASN A 161 -28.09 -8.86 -7.29
C ASN A 161 -29.52 -8.61 -6.76
N GLU A 162 -30.52 -8.64 -7.64
CA GLU A 162 -31.93 -8.42 -7.27
C GLU A 162 -32.64 -9.72 -6.93
N THR A 163 -32.38 -10.78 -7.71
CA THR A 163 -33.14 -12.03 -7.67
C THR A 163 -32.44 -13.16 -6.92
N GLY A 164 -31.18 -12.97 -6.55
CA GLY A 164 -30.34 -14.01 -5.97
C GLY A 164 -30.07 -15.15 -6.96
N PHE A 165 -29.63 -16.30 -6.44
CA PHE A 165 -29.17 -17.44 -7.26
C PHE A 165 -30.30 -18.40 -7.70
N VAL A 166 -31.55 -18.16 -7.26
CA VAL A 166 -32.66 -19.08 -7.53
C VAL A 166 -32.96 -19.13 -9.04
N GLY A 167 -32.94 -20.33 -9.61
CA GLY A 167 -33.23 -20.54 -11.04
C GLY A 167 -32.09 -20.12 -12.00
N LYS A 168 -30.90 -19.77 -11.49
CA LYS A 168 -29.73 -19.36 -12.31
C LYS A 168 -28.79 -20.51 -12.69
N GLY A 169 -29.10 -21.74 -12.24
CA GLY A 169 -28.23 -22.90 -12.41
C GLY A 169 -26.99 -22.85 -11.52
N ILE A 170 -26.04 -23.76 -11.76
CA ILE A 170 -24.76 -23.81 -11.04
C ILE A 170 -23.73 -22.99 -11.82
N LEU A 171 -23.27 -21.88 -11.25
CA LEU A 171 -22.16 -21.11 -11.79
C LEU A 171 -20.84 -21.82 -11.45
N THR A 172 -19.97 -21.98 -12.44
CA THR A 172 -18.69 -22.68 -12.28
C THR A 172 -17.56 -21.77 -12.77
N ALA A 173 -16.50 -21.64 -11.98
CA ALA A 173 -15.27 -20.94 -12.34
C ALA A 173 -14.10 -21.94 -12.36
N TYR A 174 -13.09 -21.66 -13.18
CA TYR A 174 -11.92 -22.51 -13.37
C TYR A 174 -10.65 -21.70 -13.10
N SER A 175 -9.67 -22.31 -12.43
CA SER A 175 -8.33 -21.76 -12.20
C SER A 175 -7.31 -22.88 -12.26
N SER A 176 -6.06 -22.57 -12.61
CA SER A 176 -4.94 -23.51 -12.41
C SER A 176 -4.67 -23.71 -10.91
N THR A 177 -4.19 -24.89 -10.56
CA THR A 177 -3.64 -25.22 -9.23
C THR A 177 -2.14 -25.03 -9.19
#